data_AF-A0AAJ6QRL1-F1
#
_entry.id   AF-A0AAJ6QRL1-F1
#
_cell.length_a   1.000
_cell.length_b   1.000
_cell.length_c   1.000
_cell.angle_alpha   90.00
_cell.angle_beta   90.00
_cell.angle_gamma   90.00
#
_symmetry.space_group_name_H-M   'P 1'
#
loop_
_entity.id
_entity.type
_entity.pdbx_description
1 polymer ?
#
loop_
_entity_poly.entity_id
_entity_poly.type
_entity_poly.pdbx_seq_one_letter_code
_entity_poly.pdbx_strand_id
1 'polypeptide(L)'
;MYHESHLDDYITFFKEEAEASSSLTVSNIISLSSCRMIEADLTSLKKYAPHLMSILREYETSSVKAHLLIRELKLLAEWLEISASADDHQSGKTALQRSLVNLNSYISEQPTTRFNQPATKFFNSCQIFDVSYAQIANVDPEVVFDSIPWFDDDTLAKAELELYLSSTDELSSDGHPVDFRRAAEKRFPKLPRIEISCLSVPVNSVAAERSSSLYSAVLRDDRRSIHEANLPIYNMLYQNSSNI
;
A
#
# COMPACT_ATOMS: atom_id res chain seq x y z
N MET A 1 -0.03 -12.39 -20.23
CA MET A 1 -0.86 -13.56 -20.58
C MET A 1 -1.15 -13.63 -22.08
N TYR A 2 -1.63 -12.55 -22.71
CA TYR A 2 -1.85 -12.53 -24.17
C TYR A 2 -0.65 -13.01 -25.00
N HIS A 3 0.57 -12.57 -24.70
CA HIS A 3 1.76 -12.97 -25.48
C HIS A 3 2.19 -14.43 -25.30
N GLU A 4 1.86 -15.07 -24.17
CA GLU A 4 2.15 -16.48 -23.96
C GLU A 4 1.15 -17.35 -24.72
N SER A 5 -0.13 -17.00 -24.69
CA SER A 5 -1.18 -17.75 -25.39
C SER A 5 -1.14 -17.63 -26.92
N HIS A 6 -0.40 -16.64 -27.45
CA HIS A 6 -0.25 -16.41 -28.90
C HIS A 6 1.21 -16.59 -29.36
N LEU A 7 2.06 -17.24 -28.55
CA LEU A 7 3.46 -17.43 -28.90
C LEU A 7 3.61 -18.22 -30.21
N ASP A 8 2.84 -19.29 -30.36
CA ASP A 8 2.80 -20.10 -31.58
C ASP A 8 2.26 -19.32 -32.79
N ASP A 9 1.31 -18.43 -32.57
CA ASP A 9 0.78 -17.55 -33.63
C ASP A 9 1.84 -16.58 -34.11
N TYR A 10 2.63 -15.98 -33.20
CA TYR A 10 3.77 -15.15 -33.58
C TYR A 10 4.82 -15.95 -34.34
N ILE A 11 5.19 -17.14 -33.86
CA ILE A 11 6.16 -18.01 -34.53
C ILE A 11 5.70 -18.33 -35.95
N THR A 12 4.41 -18.67 -36.12
CA THR A 12 3.82 -19.02 -37.41
C THR A 12 3.81 -17.82 -38.35
N PHE A 13 3.29 -16.68 -37.88
CA PHE A 13 3.25 -15.44 -38.65
C PHE A 13 4.64 -15.01 -39.14
N PHE A 14 5.64 -15.00 -38.25
CA PHE A 14 6.98 -14.56 -38.64
C PHE A 14 7.69 -15.58 -39.55
N LYS A 15 7.41 -16.88 -39.42
CA LYS A 15 7.90 -17.89 -40.38
C LYS A 15 7.34 -17.67 -41.78
N GLU A 16 6.04 -17.39 -41.89
CA GLU A 16 5.39 -17.07 -43.17
C GLU A 16 5.95 -15.77 -43.77
N GLU A 17 6.13 -14.73 -42.93
CA GLU A 17 6.72 -13.46 -43.36
C GLU A 17 8.18 -13.62 -43.85
N ALA A 18 8.95 -14.54 -43.29
CA ALA A 18 10.32 -14.82 -43.72
C ALA A 18 10.40 -15.43 -45.13
N GLU A 19 9.33 -16.06 -45.61
CA GLU A 19 9.26 -16.55 -47.00
C GLU A 19 9.12 -15.39 -48.00
N ALA A 20 8.50 -14.29 -47.59
CA ALA A 20 8.27 -13.10 -48.41
C ALA A 20 9.31 -11.98 -48.19
N SER A 21 10.02 -11.98 -47.06
CA SER A 21 10.90 -10.89 -46.62
C SER A 21 12.24 -11.39 -46.11
N SER A 22 13.34 -10.90 -46.67
CA SER A 22 14.71 -11.17 -46.20
C SER A 22 15.16 -10.24 -45.05
N SER A 23 14.20 -9.63 -44.35
CA SER A 23 14.47 -8.69 -43.27
C SER A 23 15.19 -9.36 -42.09
N LEU A 24 16.31 -8.77 -41.69
CA LEU A 24 17.07 -9.19 -40.50
C LEU A 24 16.20 -9.19 -39.24
N THR A 25 15.23 -8.27 -39.17
CA THR A 25 14.27 -8.17 -38.05
C THR A 25 13.39 -9.39 -37.95
N VAL A 26 12.90 -9.92 -39.08
CA VAL A 26 12.05 -11.12 -39.12
C VAL A 26 12.85 -12.34 -38.65
N SER A 27 14.08 -12.51 -39.15
CA SER A 27 14.97 -13.58 -38.71
C SER A 27 15.29 -13.51 -37.22
N ASN A 28 15.50 -12.31 -36.67
CA ASN A 28 15.77 -12.12 -35.24
C ASN A 28 14.54 -12.47 -34.38
N ILE A 29 13.33 -12.10 -34.81
CA ILE A 29 12.11 -12.41 -34.07
C ILE A 29 11.81 -13.91 -34.08
N ILE A 30 12.04 -14.63 -35.19
CA ILE A 30 11.92 -16.10 -35.24
C ILE A 30 12.92 -16.74 -34.26
N SER A 31 14.18 -16.29 -34.27
CA SER A 31 15.21 -16.79 -33.36
C SER A 31 14.86 -16.54 -31.90
N LEU A 32 14.30 -15.38 -31.59
CA LEU A 32 13.86 -15.02 -30.24
C LEU A 32 12.65 -15.87 -29.82
N SER A 33 11.59 -15.87 -30.61
CA SER A 33 10.35 -16.59 -30.31
C SER A 33 10.52 -18.12 -30.23
N SER A 34 11.47 -18.69 -30.97
CA SER A 34 11.83 -20.10 -30.88
C SER A 34 12.83 -20.42 -29.74
N CYS A 35 13.23 -19.41 -28.97
CA CYS A 35 14.16 -19.59 -27.85
C CYS A 35 13.41 -20.10 -26.62
N ARG A 36 13.79 -21.29 -26.14
CA ARG A 36 13.24 -21.90 -24.92
C ARG A 36 13.35 -21.00 -23.68
N MET A 37 14.28 -20.04 -23.66
CA MET A 37 14.38 -19.07 -22.59
C MET A 37 13.18 -18.12 -22.55
N ILE A 38 12.62 -17.73 -23.70
CA ILE A 38 11.44 -16.86 -23.78
C ILE A 38 10.19 -17.59 -23.30
N GLU A 39 10.02 -18.86 -23.66
CA GLU A 39 8.92 -19.69 -23.14
C GLU A 39 8.98 -19.80 -21.61
N ALA A 40 10.17 -20.04 -21.05
CA ALA A 40 10.38 -20.09 -19.61
C ALA A 40 10.11 -18.73 -18.92
N ASP A 41 10.58 -17.62 -19.52
CA ASP A 41 10.32 -16.26 -19.03
C ASP A 41 8.81 -15.95 -19.03
N LEU A 42 8.10 -16.29 -20.10
CA LEU A 42 6.65 -16.10 -20.24
C LEU A 42 5.87 -16.95 -19.23
N THR A 43 6.35 -18.15 -18.94
CA THR A 43 5.77 -19.04 -17.92
C THR A 43 5.93 -18.45 -16.52
N SER A 44 7.12 -17.95 -16.17
CA SER A 44 7.33 -17.25 -14.89
C SER A 44 6.47 -15.98 -14.80
N LEU A 45 6.35 -15.20 -15.87
CA LEU A 45 5.45 -14.04 -15.91
C LEU A 45 3.99 -14.42 -15.65
N LYS A 46 3.50 -15.49 -16.28
CA LYS A 46 2.14 -16.00 -16.06
C LYS A 46 1.90 -16.45 -14.62
N LYS A 47 2.91 -17.05 -13.99
CA LYS A 47 2.84 -17.54 -12.61
C LYS A 47 2.73 -16.39 -11.60
N TYR A 48 3.57 -15.35 -11.73
CA TYR A 48 3.72 -14.33 -10.68
C TYR A 48 3.00 -13.02 -10.96
N ALA A 49 2.89 -12.59 -12.23
CA ALA A 49 2.31 -11.29 -12.57
C ALA A 49 0.86 -11.09 -12.11
N PRO A 50 -0.04 -12.10 -12.13
CA PRO A 50 -1.43 -11.91 -11.69
C PRO A 50 -1.54 -11.45 -10.24
N HIS A 51 -0.76 -12.06 -9.33
CA HIS A 51 -0.78 -11.70 -7.91
C HIS A 51 -0.22 -10.29 -7.69
N LEU A 52 0.92 -9.97 -8.31
CA LEU A 52 1.53 -8.64 -8.24
C LEU A 52 0.58 -7.55 -8.78
N MET A 53 -0.07 -7.79 -9.91
CA MET A 53 -1.05 -6.85 -10.47
C MET A 53 -2.28 -6.70 -9.60
N SER A 54 -2.72 -7.76 -8.92
CA SER A 54 -3.85 -7.69 -7.99
C SER A 54 -3.53 -6.75 -6.82
N ILE A 55 -2.34 -6.91 -6.22
CA ILE A 55 -1.90 -6.05 -5.10
C ILE A 55 -1.73 -4.60 -5.56
N LEU A 56 -1.10 -4.37 -6.71
CA LEU A 56 -0.95 -3.02 -7.27
C LEU A 56 -2.31 -2.33 -7.45
N ARG A 57 -3.28 -3.02 -8.05
CA ARG A 57 -4.64 -2.50 -8.23
C ARG A 57 -5.34 -2.19 -6.92
N GLU A 58 -5.13 -3.02 -5.89
CA GLU A 58 -5.72 -2.80 -4.57
C GLU A 58 -5.24 -1.48 -3.96
N TYR A 59 -3.96 -1.13 -4.11
CA TYR A 59 -3.40 0.13 -3.65
C TYR A 59 -3.61 1.32 -4.58
N GLU A 60 -3.96 1.08 -5.84
CA GLU A 60 -4.44 2.12 -6.75
C GLU A 60 -5.87 2.58 -6.40
N THR A 61 -6.62 1.79 -5.63
CA THR A 61 -7.95 2.20 -5.18
C THR A 61 -7.90 3.43 -4.27
N SER A 62 -9.02 4.16 -4.17
CA SER A 62 -9.18 5.25 -3.20
C SER A 62 -9.50 4.77 -1.78
N SER A 63 -9.41 3.46 -1.52
CA SER A 63 -9.69 2.92 -0.18
C SER A 63 -8.57 3.30 0.79
N VAL A 64 -8.95 3.79 1.97
CA VAL A 64 -7.97 4.22 2.95
C VAL A 64 -7.55 3.05 3.83
N LYS A 65 -6.28 2.67 3.74
CA LYS A 65 -5.72 1.46 4.38
C LYS A 65 -4.39 1.75 5.09
N ALA A 66 -4.24 2.94 5.68
CA ALA A 66 -3.01 3.38 6.33
C ALA A 66 -2.48 2.38 7.38
N HIS A 67 -3.38 1.79 8.16
CA HIS A 67 -3.08 0.78 9.19
C HIS A 67 -2.70 -0.60 8.64
N LEU A 68 -2.95 -0.89 7.35
CA LEU A 68 -2.67 -2.19 6.74
C LEU A 68 -1.44 -2.16 5.83
N LEU A 69 -1.15 -0.98 5.24
CA LEU A 69 -0.17 -0.82 4.17
C LEU A 69 1.16 -1.51 4.46
N ILE A 70 1.84 -1.16 5.55
CA ILE A 70 3.18 -1.72 5.80
C ILE A 70 3.12 -3.22 6.09
N ARG A 71 2.07 -3.69 6.76
CA ARG A 71 1.87 -5.12 7.04
C ARG A 71 1.69 -5.92 5.75
N GLU A 72 0.81 -5.47 4.87
CA GLU A 72 0.54 -6.11 3.59
C GLU A 72 1.78 -6.05 2.65
N LEU A 73 2.55 -4.96 2.67
CA LEU A 73 3.83 -4.88 1.96
C LEU A 73 4.90 -5.85 2.53
N LYS A 74 4.92 -6.07 3.85
CA LYS A 74 5.78 -7.10 4.48
C LYS A 74 5.36 -8.52 4.06
N LEU A 75 4.06 -8.81 4.03
CA LEU A 75 3.54 -10.09 3.54
C LEU A 75 3.90 -10.31 2.06
N LEU A 76 3.84 -9.26 1.24
CA LEU A 76 4.31 -9.33 -0.14
C LEU A 76 5.82 -9.61 -0.22
N ALA A 77 6.63 -9.02 0.66
CA ALA A 77 8.06 -9.30 0.73
C ALA A 77 8.34 -10.77 1.07
N GLU A 78 7.64 -11.33 2.07
CA GLU A 78 7.73 -12.76 2.41
C GLU A 78 7.31 -13.64 1.23
N TRP A 79 6.20 -13.30 0.56
CA TRP A 79 5.75 -14.03 -0.62
C TRP A 79 6.79 -14.00 -1.75
N LEU A 80 7.45 -12.86 -2.00
CA LEU A 80 8.52 -12.72 -2.98
C LEU A 80 9.73 -13.59 -2.63
N GLU A 81 10.11 -13.65 -1.35
CA GLU A 81 11.23 -14.46 -0.86
C GLU A 81 10.98 -15.96 -1.03
N ILE A 82 9.80 -16.42 -0.60
CA ILE A 82 9.37 -17.82 -0.77
C ILE A 82 9.29 -18.16 -2.27
N SER A 83 8.69 -17.27 -3.06
CA SER A 83 8.52 -17.45 -4.50
C SER A 83 9.85 -17.51 -5.24
N ALA A 84 10.83 -16.70 -4.85
CA ALA A 84 12.17 -16.71 -5.44
C ALA A 84 12.98 -17.96 -5.05
N SER A 85 12.74 -18.49 -3.85
CA SER A 85 13.39 -19.71 -3.38
C SER A 85 12.83 -20.96 -4.06
N ALA A 86 11.55 -20.93 -4.42
CA ALA A 86 10.84 -22.02 -5.08
C ALA A 86 10.80 -21.93 -6.63
N ASP A 87 11.39 -20.89 -7.23
CA ASP A 87 11.46 -20.77 -8.70
C ASP A 87 12.73 -21.45 -9.23
N ASP A 88 12.54 -22.43 -10.10
CA ASP A 88 13.63 -23.13 -10.79
C ASP A 88 14.18 -22.29 -11.96
N HIS A 89 13.43 -21.30 -12.44
CA HIS A 89 13.85 -20.45 -13.56
C HIS A 89 14.68 -19.26 -13.10
N GLN A 90 15.94 -19.19 -13.55
CA GLN A 90 16.91 -18.21 -13.07
C GLN A 90 16.49 -16.75 -13.32
N SER A 91 15.86 -16.45 -14.47
CA SER A 91 15.38 -15.10 -14.78
C SER A 91 14.23 -14.69 -13.85
N GLY A 92 13.28 -15.61 -13.62
CA GLY A 92 12.15 -15.41 -12.71
C GLY A 92 12.62 -15.17 -11.27
N LYS A 93 13.50 -16.04 -10.78
CA LYS A 93 14.19 -15.88 -9.49
C LYS A 93 14.89 -14.53 -9.35
N THR A 94 15.66 -14.13 -10.36
CA THR A 94 16.39 -12.85 -10.35
C THR A 94 15.42 -11.66 -10.31
N ALA A 95 14.31 -11.72 -11.06
CA ALA A 95 13.29 -10.68 -11.05
C ALA A 95 12.60 -10.56 -9.69
N LEU A 96 12.21 -11.68 -9.08
CA LEU A 96 11.60 -11.72 -7.75
C LEU A 96 12.54 -11.18 -6.67
N GLN A 97 13.82 -11.57 -6.69
CA GLN A 97 14.83 -11.07 -5.75
C GLN A 97 15.05 -9.56 -5.90
N ARG A 98 15.08 -9.03 -7.13
CA ARG A 98 15.19 -7.58 -7.37
C ARG A 98 13.98 -6.83 -6.83
N SER A 99 12.78 -7.36 -7.06
CA SER A 99 11.53 -6.80 -6.51
C SER A 99 11.54 -6.81 -4.99
N LEU A 100 12.02 -7.90 -4.37
CA LEU A 100 12.16 -8.01 -2.91
C LEU A 100 13.12 -6.96 -2.36
N VAL A 101 14.30 -6.79 -2.97
CA VAL A 101 15.27 -5.76 -2.56
C VAL A 101 14.67 -4.35 -2.65
N ASN A 102 13.98 -4.05 -3.75
CA ASN A 102 13.33 -2.75 -3.93
C ASN A 102 12.20 -2.53 -2.91
N LEU A 103 11.39 -3.55 -2.64
CA LEU A 103 10.29 -3.48 -1.69
C LEU A 103 10.81 -3.29 -0.26
N ASN A 104 11.83 -4.06 0.14
CA ASN A 104 12.49 -3.92 1.44
C ASN A 104 13.15 -2.54 1.60
N SER A 105 13.76 -2.01 0.54
CA SER A 105 14.27 -0.63 0.53
C SER A 105 13.14 0.37 0.76
N TYR A 106 11.99 0.16 0.11
CA TYR A 106 10.84 1.06 0.16
C TYR A 106 10.21 1.13 1.55
N ILE A 107 10.00 -0.02 2.18
CA ILE A 107 9.43 -0.12 3.54
C ILE A 107 10.46 0.07 4.65
N SER A 108 11.73 0.31 4.31
CA SER A 108 12.77 0.59 5.29
C SER A 108 12.57 1.95 5.93
N GLU A 109 12.81 2.03 7.24
CA GLU A 109 12.90 3.30 7.96
C GLU A 109 14.28 3.95 7.84
N GLN A 110 15.23 3.31 7.16
CA GLN A 110 16.59 3.82 7.02
C GLN A 110 16.61 5.01 6.05
N PRO A 111 17.09 6.20 6.48
CA PRO A 111 17.08 7.40 5.65
C PRO A 111 18.07 7.36 4.48
N THR A 112 18.95 6.36 4.42
CA THR A 112 20.00 6.23 3.39
C THR A 112 19.54 5.49 2.13
N THR A 113 18.35 4.90 2.13
CA THR A 113 17.81 4.20 0.96
C THR A 113 17.30 5.20 -0.08
N ARG A 114 17.72 5.04 -1.33
CA ARG A 114 17.34 5.93 -2.45
C ARG A 114 15.83 5.94 -2.73
N PHE A 115 15.18 4.82 -2.49
CA PHE A 115 13.74 4.64 -2.66
C PHE A 115 13.18 4.18 -1.32
N ASN A 116 12.56 5.11 -0.59
CA ASN A 116 11.85 4.87 0.67
C ASN A 116 10.45 5.50 0.62
N GLN A 117 9.53 4.95 1.41
CA GLN A 117 8.25 5.58 1.69
C GLN A 117 8.47 6.66 2.76
N PRO A 118 8.27 7.96 2.48
CA PRO A 118 8.58 9.02 3.45
C PRO A 118 7.79 8.93 4.75
N ALA A 119 6.57 8.36 4.68
CA ALA A 119 5.68 8.19 5.81
C ALA A 119 5.73 6.77 6.43
N THR A 120 6.79 5.99 6.22
CA THR A 120 6.91 4.62 6.76
C THR A 120 6.65 4.56 8.26
N LYS A 121 7.28 5.44 9.05
CA LYS A 121 7.10 5.47 10.51
C LYS A 121 5.66 5.74 10.90
N PHE A 122 5.03 6.71 10.25
CA PHE A 122 3.62 7.01 10.44
C PHE A 122 2.72 5.79 10.14
N PHE A 123 2.90 5.13 8.99
CA PHE A 123 2.12 3.94 8.65
C PHE A 123 2.44 2.73 9.55
N ASN A 124 3.67 2.61 10.05
CA ASN A 124 4.03 1.62 11.06
C ASN A 124 3.24 1.86 12.35
N SER A 125 3.24 3.09 12.85
CA SER A 125 2.51 3.44 14.05
C SER A 125 0.99 3.36 13.88
N CYS A 126 0.45 3.60 12.68
CA CYS A 126 -0.99 3.45 12.43
C CYS A 126 -1.51 2.01 12.59
N GLN A 127 -0.65 0.99 12.56
CA GLN A 127 -1.08 -0.41 12.75
C GLN A 127 -1.70 -0.66 14.13
N ILE A 128 -1.35 0.14 15.15
CA ILE A 128 -1.90 -0.01 16.52
C ILE A 128 -3.42 0.23 16.59
N PHE A 129 -3.99 0.89 15.59
CA PHE A 129 -5.45 1.10 15.51
C PHE A 129 -6.20 -0.12 14.98
N ASP A 130 -5.49 -1.13 14.48
CA ASP A 130 -6.03 -2.47 14.30
C ASP A 130 -5.92 -3.21 15.63
N VAL A 131 -7.07 -3.46 16.28
CA VAL A 131 -7.14 -4.11 17.61
C VAL A 131 -6.45 -5.47 17.60
N SER A 132 -6.61 -6.24 16.52
CA SER A 132 -5.95 -7.55 16.41
C SER A 132 -4.44 -7.43 16.33
N TYR A 133 -3.94 -6.37 15.70
CA TYR A 133 -2.51 -6.08 15.70
C TYR A 133 -2.04 -5.61 17.08
N ALA A 134 -2.74 -4.66 17.71
CA ALA A 134 -2.37 -4.12 19.01
C ALA A 134 -2.30 -5.17 20.12
N GLN A 135 -3.13 -6.22 20.04
CA GLN A 135 -3.10 -7.35 20.98
C GLN A 135 -1.83 -8.21 20.86
N ILE A 136 -1.32 -8.36 19.64
CA ILE A 136 -0.17 -9.22 19.37
C ILE A 136 1.13 -8.42 19.46
N ALA A 137 1.08 -7.16 19.05
CA ALA A 137 2.23 -6.28 18.99
C ALA A 137 2.41 -5.57 20.34
N ASN A 138 3.44 -5.95 21.08
CA ASN A 138 3.89 -5.23 22.27
C ASN A 138 4.60 -3.93 21.86
N VAL A 139 3.84 -2.94 21.38
CA VAL A 139 4.35 -1.67 20.85
C VAL A 139 4.63 -0.70 21.98
N ASP A 140 5.81 -0.10 21.97
CA ASP A 140 6.16 1.02 22.85
C ASP A 140 5.37 2.28 22.44
N PRO A 141 4.54 2.87 23.32
CA PRO A 141 3.78 4.08 23.04
C PRO A 141 4.64 5.25 22.55
N GLU A 142 5.89 5.37 23.01
CA GLU A 142 6.80 6.46 22.61
C GLU A 142 7.07 6.45 21.10
N VAL A 143 7.16 5.27 20.48
CA VAL A 143 7.34 5.13 19.03
C VAL A 143 6.12 5.68 18.27
N VAL A 144 4.93 5.53 18.84
CA VAL A 144 3.69 6.05 18.26
C VAL A 144 3.64 7.57 18.40
N PHE A 145 4.02 8.11 19.55
CA PHE A 145 4.08 9.55 19.80
C PHE A 145 5.04 10.25 18.85
N ASP A 146 6.24 9.70 18.66
CA ASP A 146 7.26 10.26 17.76
C ASP A 146 6.84 10.23 16.28
N SER A 147 5.91 9.35 15.91
CA SER A 147 5.55 9.09 14.52
C SER A 147 4.21 9.70 14.11
N ILE A 148 3.35 10.07 15.07
CA ILE A 148 2.01 10.59 14.83
C ILE A 148 1.92 12.00 15.44
N PRO A 149 1.96 13.07 14.61
CA PRO A 149 1.98 14.46 15.08
C PRO A 149 0.78 14.88 15.94
N TRP A 150 -0.34 14.15 15.86
CA TRP A 150 -1.54 14.45 16.65
C TRP A 150 -1.37 14.19 18.16
N PHE A 151 -0.29 13.53 18.58
CA PHE A 151 0.05 13.38 19.99
C PHE A 151 1.02 14.47 20.49
N ASP A 152 1.53 15.34 19.62
CA ASP A 152 2.43 16.43 20.02
C ASP A 152 1.71 17.36 21.00
N ASP A 153 2.33 17.53 22.18
CA ASP A 153 1.84 18.37 23.27
C ASP A 153 0.43 18.04 23.84
N ASP A 154 -0.23 16.94 23.44
CA ASP A 154 -1.53 16.49 23.99
C ASP A 154 -1.34 15.35 24.99
N THR A 155 -1.06 15.71 26.25
CA THR A 155 -0.83 14.77 27.35
C THR A 155 -2.02 13.85 27.63
N LEU A 156 -3.24 14.33 27.39
CA LEU A 156 -4.46 13.52 27.57
C LEU A 156 -4.52 12.43 26.50
N ALA A 157 -4.28 12.79 25.23
CA ALA A 157 -4.25 11.83 24.14
C ALA A 157 -3.16 10.77 24.33
N LYS A 158 -1.98 11.16 24.84
CA LYS A 158 -0.91 10.21 25.16
C LYS A 158 -1.33 9.21 26.23
N ALA A 159 -1.90 9.68 27.34
CA ALA A 159 -2.42 8.82 28.39
C ALA A 159 -3.56 7.90 27.91
N GLU A 160 -4.43 8.39 27.02
CA GLU A 160 -5.49 7.58 26.41
C GLU A 160 -4.91 6.45 25.55
N LEU A 161 -3.85 6.73 24.77
CA LEU A 161 -3.19 5.70 23.96
C LEU A 161 -2.51 4.63 24.83
N GLU A 162 -1.77 5.04 25.86
CA GLU A 162 -1.15 4.09 26.80
C GLU A 162 -2.19 3.19 27.44
N LEU A 163 -3.32 3.77 27.85
CA LEU A 163 -4.40 3.03 28.50
C LEU A 163 -5.10 2.09 27.50
N TYR A 164 -5.30 2.52 26.25
CA TYR A 164 -5.78 1.67 25.15
C TYR A 164 -4.84 0.47 24.92
N LEU A 165 -3.54 0.69 24.79
CA LEU A 165 -2.54 -0.37 24.58
C LEU A 165 -2.45 -1.33 25.78
N SER A 166 -2.65 -0.84 27.00
CA SER A 166 -2.67 -1.68 28.21
C SER A 166 -3.95 -2.50 28.41
N SER A 167 -5.02 -2.18 27.67
CA SER A 167 -6.34 -2.79 27.85
C SER A 167 -6.82 -3.58 26.64
N THR A 168 -5.95 -3.84 25.65
CA THR A 168 -6.28 -4.51 24.38
C THR A 168 -6.99 -5.85 24.52
N ASP A 169 -6.71 -6.58 25.59
CA ASP A 169 -7.35 -7.86 25.91
C ASP A 169 -8.81 -7.70 26.37
N GLU A 170 -9.14 -6.59 27.04
CA GLU A 170 -10.52 -6.24 27.42
C GLU A 170 -11.35 -5.82 26.18
N LEU A 171 -10.67 -5.39 25.10
CA LEU A 171 -11.31 -4.86 23.89
C LEU A 171 -11.81 -5.97 22.95
N SER A 172 -11.43 -7.24 23.18
CA SER A 172 -11.68 -8.37 22.27
C SER A 172 -13.01 -9.10 22.48
N SER A 173 -13.88 -8.66 23.40
CA SER A 173 -15.10 -9.43 23.71
C SER A 173 -16.13 -9.34 22.60
N ASP A 174 -16.20 -10.37 21.72
CA ASP A 174 -17.28 -10.85 20.82
C ASP A 174 -18.25 -9.84 20.15
N GLY A 175 -17.93 -8.56 20.19
CA GLY A 175 -18.79 -7.44 19.80
C GLY A 175 -18.37 -6.85 18.47
N HIS A 176 -19.34 -6.30 17.75
CA HIS A 176 -19.10 -5.59 16.50
C HIS A 176 -18.09 -4.45 16.75
N PRO A 177 -17.07 -4.24 15.89
CA PRO A 177 -16.06 -3.17 16.07
C PRO A 177 -16.64 -1.76 16.29
N VAL A 178 -17.88 -1.55 15.84
CA VAL A 178 -18.64 -0.30 16.04
C VAL A 178 -19.13 -0.16 17.49
N ASP A 179 -19.58 -1.23 18.13
CA ASP A 179 -20.04 -1.21 19.54
C ASP A 179 -18.86 -0.97 20.48
N PHE A 180 -17.71 -1.55 20.15
CA PHE A 180 -16.42 -1.26 20.80
C PHE A 180 -16.09 0.24 20.73
N ARG A 181 -16.07 0.81 19.52
CA ARG A 181 -15.76 2.24 19.30
C ARG A 181 -16.74 3.17 20.04
N ARG A 182 -18.02 2.79 20.12
CA ARG A 182 -19.06 3.58 20.81
C ARG A 182 -18.92 3.53 22.33
N ALA A 183 -18.49 2.40 22.91
CA ALA A 183 -18.19 2.28 24.33
C ALA A 183 -16.87 2.98 24.69
N ALA A 184 -15.88 2.86 23.80
CA ALA A 184 -14.58 3.50 23.89
C ALA A 184 -14.63 5.03 23.80
N GLU A 185 -15.60 5.62 23.08
CA GLU A 185 -15.77 7.07 22.94
C GLU A 185 -15.90 7.81 24.28
N LYS A 186 -16.51 7.18 25.30
CA LYS A 186 -16.59 7.75 26.66
C LYS A 186 -15.30 7.56 27.47
N ARG A 187 -14.53 6.51 27.19
CA ARG A 187 -13.30 6.15 27.90
C ARG A 187 -12.09 6.88 27.31
N PHE A 188 -12.11 7.16 26.01
CA PHE A 188 -11.06 7.80 25.23
C PHE A 188 -11.68 8.92 24.38
N PRO A 189 -11.87 10.14 24.92
CA PRO A 189 -12.49 11.23 24.18
C PRO A 189 -11.61 11.81 23.04
N LYS A 190 -10.28 11.65 23.07
CA LYS A 190 -9.37 12.16 22.04
C LYS A 190 -8.91 11.10 21.05
N LEU A 191 -8.64 9.88 21.52
CA LEU A 191 -8.03 8.82 20.72
C LEU A 191 -8.82 8.47 19.44
N PRO A 192 -10.16 8.32 19.45
CA PRO A 192 -10.93 8.02 18.25
C PRO A 192 -10.80 9.10 17.16
N ARG A 193 -10.67 10.36 17.56
CA ARG A 193 -10.48 11.46 16.61
C ARG A 193 -9.10 11.39 15.94
N ILE A 194 -8.07 11.05 16.71
CA ILE A 194 -6.71 10.85 16.20
C ILE A 194 -6.69 9.64 15.27
N GLU A 195 -7.29 8.52 15.70
CA GLU A 195 -7.45 7.32 14.91
C GLU A 195 -8.12 7.63 13.57
N ILE A 196 -9.31 8.25 13.56
CA ILE A 196 -10.01 8.60 12.31
C ILE A 196 -9.12 9.46 11.42
N SER A 197 -8.40 10.43 11.99
CA SER A 197 -7.50 11.29 11.23
C SER A 197 -6.37 10.48 10.58
N CYS A 198 -5.78 9.54 11.32
CA CYS A 198 -4.72 8.66 10.82
C CYS A 198 -5.22 7.70 9.75
N LEU A 199 -6.38 7.07 10.00
CA LEU A 199 -7.03 6.11 9.11
C LEU A 199 -7.67 6.75 7.89
N SER A 200 -7.76 8.09 7.83
CA SER A 200 -8.22 8.85 6.67
C SER A 200 -7.09 9.30 5.75
N VAL A 201 -5.83 9.04 6.10
CA VAL A 201 -4.68 9.40 5.26
C VAL A 201 -4.60 8.47 4.05
N PRO A 202 -4.76 8.98 2.81
CA PRO A 202 -4.67 8.15 1.63
C PRO A 202 -3.26 7.57 1.47
N VAL A 203 -3.19 6.30 1.10
CA VAL A 203 -1.93 5.56 0.99
C VAL A 203 -1.24 5.70 -0.38
N ASN A 204 -1.99 6.12 -1.40
CA ASN A 204 -1.44 6.29 -2.75
C ASN A 204 -0.82 7.69 -2.93
N SER A 205 0.32 7.78 -3.60
CA SER A 205 1.10 9.02 -3.72
C SER A 205 0.36 10.12 -4.49
N VAL A 206 -0.46 9.78 -5.47
CA VAL A 206 -1.23 10.77 -6.25
C VAL A 206 -2.36 11.38 -5.41
N ALA A 207 -3.05 10.60 -4.59
CA ALA A 207 -4.06 11.07 -3.66
C ALA A 207 -3.42 11.72 -2.45
N ALA A 208 -2.24 11.29 -1.99
CA ALA A 208 -1.47 11.95 -0.93
C ALA A 208 -0.91 13.31 -1.39
N GLU A 209 -0.46 13.44 -2.63
CA GLU A 209 -0.03 14.73 -3.21
C GLU A 209 -1.23 15.66 -3.43
N ARG A 210 -2.34 15.13 -3.97
CA ARG A 210 -3.60 15.89 -4.10
C ARG A 210 -4.12 16.29 -2.73
N SER A 211 -4.18 15.38 -1.76
CA SER A 211 -4.65 15.67 -0.40
C SER A 211 -3.71 16.62 0.31
N SER A 212 -2.38 16.49 0.19
CA SER A 212 -1.43 17.42 0.81
C SER A 212 -1.53 18.82 0.19
N SER A 213 -1.69 18.92 -1.13
CA SER A 213 -1.94 20.19 -1.83
C SER A 213 -3.29 20.80 -1.40
N LEU A 214 -4.31 19.97 -1.21
CA LEU A 214 -5.65 20.38 -0.79
C LEU A 214 -5.71 20.72 0.71
N TYR A 215 -5.01 20.01 1.58
CA TYR A 215 -4.89 20.30 3.00
C TYR A 215 -4.09 21.58 3.23
N SER A 216 -3.05 21.81 2.42
CA SER A 216 -2.34 23.10 2.38
C SER A 216 -3.26 24.26 1.99
N ALA A 217 -4.31 24.00 1.19
CA ALA A 217 -5.36 24.98 0.88
C ALA A 217 -6.41 25.10 2.00
N VAL A 218 -6.75 23.99 2.69
CA VAL A 218 -7.67 23.96 3.85
C VAL A 218 -7.07 24.63 5.09
N LEU A 219 -5.73 24.65 5.21
CA LEU A 219 -4.99 25.26 6.33
C LEU A 219 -4.66 26.75 6.11
N ARG A 220 -5.07 27.36 4.98
CA ARG A 220 -4.92 28.81 4.75
C ARG A 220 -6.03 29.60 5.46
N ASP A 221 -5.69 30.85 5.82
CA ASP A 221 -6.53 31.81 6.55
C ASP A 221 -7.90 32.13 5.91
N ASP A 222 -8.13 31.69 4.67
CA ASP A 222 -9.36 31.88 3.90
C ASP A 222 -10.58 31.16 4.53
N ARG A 223 -10.34 30.29 5.51
CA ARG A 223 -11.34 29.46 6.20
C ARG A 223 -12.31 30.20 7.13
N ARG A 224 -12.16 31.52 7.30
CA ARG A 224 -13.16 32.36 7.99
C ARG A 224 -14.24 32.93 7.07
N SER A 225 -14.19 32.60 5.77
CA SER A 225 -15.05 33.21 4.75
C SER A 225 -16.01 32.21 4.10
N ILE A 226 -17.32 32.38 4.36
CA ILE A 226 -18.42 31.65 3.71
C ILE A 226 -18.74 32.31 2.36
N HIS A 227 -17.75 32.37 1.47
CA HIS A 227 -17.97 32.82 0.10
C HIS A 227 -18.38 31.65 -0.81
N GLU A 228 -19.19 31.94 -1.83
CA GLU A 228 -19.75 30.95 -2.75
C GLU A 228 -18.67 30.11 -3.47
N ALA A 229 -17.50 30.69 -3.72
CA ALA A 229 -16.33 30.01 -4.27
C ALA A 229 -15.75 28.91 -3.34
N ASN A 230 -16.04 28.96 -2.04
CA ASN A 230 -15.54 28.02 -1.02
C ASN A 230 -16.53 26.88 -0.72
N LEU A 231 -17.80 26.99 -1.17
CA LEU A 231 -18.84 25.97 -0.97
C LEU A 231 -18.49 24.58 -1.55
N PRO A 232 -17.80 24.45 -2.70
CA PRO A 232 -17.40 23.14 -3.22
C PRO A 232 -16.46 22.36 -2.27
N ILE A 233 -15.61 23.08 -1.51
CA ILE A 233 -14.66 22.50 -0.56
C ILE A 233 -15.40 21.96 0.67
N TYR A 234 -16.41 22.67 1.16
CA TYR A 234 -17.27 22.20 2.26
C TYR A 234 -18.13 21.00 1.87
N ASN A 235 -18.65 21.00 0.63
CA ASN A 235 -19.46 19.90 0.12
C ASN A 235 -18.63 18.60 -0.04
N MET A 236 -17.36 18.72 -0.43
CA MET A 236 -16.44 17.58 -0.51
C MET A 236 -16.09 17.00 0.88
N LEU A 237 -15.91 17.85 1.90
CA LEU A 237 -15.73 17.39 3.30
C LEU A 237 -16.96 16.64 3.80
N TYR A 238 -18.16 17.13 3.46
CA TYR A 238 -19.42 16.47 3.80
C TYR A 238 -19.56 15.11 3.11
N GLN A 239 -19.19 15.00 1.83
CA GLN A 239 -19.21 13.74 1.08
C GLN A 239 -18.19 12.71 1.61
N ASN A 240 -17.01 13.14 2.04
CA ASN A 240 -16.03 12.26 2.70
C ASN A 240 -16.51 11.77 4.07
N SER A 241 -17.31 12.56 4.79
CA SER A 241 -17.94 12.12 6.04
C SER A 241 -19.20 11.27 5.85
N SER A 242 -19.79 11.26 4.65
CA SER A 242 -21.07 10.57 4.35
C SER A 242 -20.88 9.18 3.72
N ASN A 243 -19.63 8.75 3.49
CA ASN A 243 -19.28 7.41 3.02
C ASN A 243 -18.63 6.53 4.11
N ILE A 244 -18.90 6.87 5.38
CA ILE A 244 -18.60 6.04 6.56
C ILE A 244 -19.90 5.39 7.02
#